data_AF-A0A7S3BVH0-F1
#
_entry.id   AF-A0A7S3BVH0-F1
#
_cell.length_a   1.000
_cell.length_b   1.000
_cell.length_c   1.000
_cell.angle_alpha   90.00
_cell.angle_beta   90.00
_cell.angle_gamma   90.00
#
_symmetry.space_group_name_H-M   'P 1'
#
loop_
_entity.id
_entity.type
_entity.pdbx_description
1 polymer ?
#
loop_
_entity_poly.entity_id
_entity_poly.type
_entity_poly.pdbx_seq_one_letter_code
_entity_poly.pdbx_strand_id
1 'polypeptide(L)'
;LKPLPGSVSVDQLYQVNSERDHDVLKSLGGFAGIAGSLGVDITTGVKDEEQAAKLRAEYGRNDFETADPKSLFSLFLEQLQDPTLILLMVLALLSTVLGVAIEEEREELGWVDG
;
A
#
# COMPACT_ATOMS: atom_id res chain seq x y z
N LEU A 1 2.73 3.62 20.56
CA LEU A 1 3.48 4.50 21.49
C LEU A 1 2.45 5.39 22.20
N LYS A 2 2.50 5.48 23.53
CA LYS A 2 1.52 6.25 24.32
C LYS A 2 1.98 7.72 24.37
N PRO A 3 1.13 8.71 24.05
CA PRO A 3 1.52 10.12 24.11
C PRO A 3 1.84 10.55 25.55
N LEU A 4 2.79 11.48 25.69
CA LEU A 4 3.20 12.06 26.96
C LEU A 4 2.06 12.90 27.55
N PRO A 5 1.93 12.98 28.89
CA PRO A 5 0.88 13.76 29.53
C PRO A 5 1.07 15.26 29.21
N GLY A 6 0.27 15.76 28.27
CA GLY A 6 0.32 17.15 27.76
C GLY A 6 0.53 17.28 26.25
N SER A 7 0.86 16.20 25.54
CA SER A 7 0.91 16.21 24.07
C SER A 7 -0.47 15.89 23.46
N VAL A 8 -0.77 16.56 22.35
CA VAL A 8 -2.00 16.33 21.58
C VAL A 8 -1.88 14.97 20.90
N SER A 9 -2.95 14.18 20.86
CA SER A 9 -2.91 12.86 20.20
C SER A 9 -3.04 12.97 18.67
N VAL A 10 -2.52 11.97 17.96
CA VAL A 10 -2.66 11.86 16.50
C VAL A 10 -4.15 11.81 16.10
N ASP A 11 -4.99 11.13 16.87
CA ASP A 11 -6.43 11.03 16.61
C ASP A 11 -7.12 12.40 16.71
N GLN A 12 -6.74 13.21 17.71
CA GLN A 12 -7.25 14.58 17.85
C GLN A 12 -6.79 15.48 16.70
N LEU A 13 -5.53 15.35 16.27
CA LEU A 13 -5.04 16.06 15.08
C LEU A 13 -5.81 15.64 13.83
N TYR A 14 -6.12 14.36 13.69
CA TYR A 14 -6.91 13.82 12.58
C TYR A 14 -8.33 14.38 12.59
N GLN A 15 -9.02 14.41 13.74
CA GLN A 15 -10.36 15.00 13.85
C GLN A 15 -10.36 16.49 13.47
N VAL A 16 -9.37 17.26 13.93
CA VAL A 16 -9.28 18.68 13.59
C VAL A 16 -8.94 18.90 12.11
N ASN A 17 -8.03 18.11 11.53
CA ASN A 17 -7.55 18.31 10.16
C ASN A 17 -8.47 17.69 9.10
N SER A 18 -8.90 16.44 9.30
CA SER A 18 -9.70 15.65 8.35
C SER A 18 -11.19 15.90 8.53
N GLU A 19 -11.68 15.83 9.77
CA GLU A 19 -13.12 15.96 10.07
C GLU A 19 -13.55 17.42 10.29
N ARG A 20 -12.58 18.35 10.41
CA ARG A 20 -12.80 19.77 10.69
C ARG A 20 -13.62 20.00 11.95
N ASP A 21 -13.42 19.15 12.96
CA ASP A 21 -14.14 19.26 14.23
C ASP A 21 -13.68 20.52 15.00
N HIS A 22 -14.53 21.54 14.96
CA HIS A 22 -14.27 22.82 15.62
C HIS A 22 -14.45 22.76 17.13
N ASP A 23 -15.18 21.79 17.66
CA ASP A 23 -15.38 21.65 19.11
C ASP A 23 -14.17 20.97 19.74
N VAL A 24 -13.59 19.98 19.07
CA VAL A 24 -12.27 19.43 19.42
C VAL A 24 -11.21 20.53 19.35
N LEU A 25 -11.17 21.33 18.27
CA LEU A 25 -10.23 22.46 18.16
C LEU A 25 -10.33 23.44 19.35
N LYS A 26 -11.56 23.81 19.76
CA LYS A 26 -11.76 24.67 20.93
C LYS A 26 -11.31 24.01 22.22
N SER A 27 -11.58 22.71 22.39
CA SER A 27 -11.18 21.95 23.59
C SER A 27 -9.65 21.87 23.75
N LEU A 28 -8.92 21.92 22.63
CA LEU A 28 -7.46 21.94 22.59
C LEU A 28 -6.85 23.34 22.75
N GLY A 29 -7.65 24.37 23.02
CA GLY A 29 -7.16 25.75 23.15
C GLY A 29 -6.97 26.47 21.81
N GLY A 30 -7.60 25.98 20.74
CA GLY A 30 -7.52 26.56 19.40
C GLY A 30 -6.15 26.34 18.74
N PHE A 31 -5.88 27.12 17.68
CA PHE A 31 -4.62 27.00 16.94
C PHE A 31 -3.38 27.29 17.80
N ALA A 32 -3.48 28.22 18.76
CA ALA A 32 -2.38 28.53 19.67
C ALA A 32 -2.10 27.38 20.64
N GLY A 33 -3.15 26.70 21.13
CA GLY A 33 -3.00 25.51 21.97
C GLY A 33 -2.34 24.35 21.22
N ILE A 34 -2.79 24.07 19.99
CA ILE A 34 -2.18 23.04 19.14
C ILE A 34 -0.71 23.37 18.81
N ALA A 35 -0.41 24.62 18.46
CA ALA A 35 0.96 25.06 18.19
C ALA A 35 1.85 24.89 19.43
N GLY A 36 1.35 25.25 20.61
CA GLY A 36 2.02 25.03 21.89
C GLY A 36 2.26 23.55 22.19
N SER A 37 1.27 22.68 21.95
CA SER A 37 1.39 21.23 22.13
C SER A 37 2.39 20.58 21.17
N LEU A 38 2.50 21.10 19.94
CA LEU A 38 3.50 20.67 18.95
C LEU A 38 4.87 21.35 19.17
N GLY A 39 4.96 22.34 20.06
CA GLY A 39 6.16 23.15 20.27
C GLY A 39 6.58 23.99 19.06
N VAL A 40 5.64 24.28 18.14
CA VAL A 40 5.88 25.04 16.90
C VAL A 40 5.35 26.45 17.04
N ASP A 41 5.92 27.37 16.25
CA ASP A 41 5.43 28.73 16.19
C ASP A 41 4.32 28.85 15.13
N ILE A 42 3.27 29.62 15.41
CA ILE A 42 2.12 29.72 14.50
C ILE A 42 2.43 30.53 13.23
N THR A 43 3.47 31.37 13.26
CA THR A 43 3.84 32.25 12.15
C THR A 43 5.01 31.70 11.33
N THR A 44 5.99 31.10 12.01
CA THR A 44 7.24 30.61 11.42
C THR A 44 7.28 29.09 11.31
N GLY A 45 6.40 28.36 12.00
CA GLY A 45 6.28 26.91 11.92
C GLY A 45 7.38 26.17 12.68
N VAL A 46 7.87 25.08 12.06
CA VAL A 46 8.97 24.26 12.55
C VAL A 46 10.30 24.97 12.27
N LYS A 47 11.17 25.07 13.26
CA LYS A 47 12.39 25.89 13.21
C LYS A 47 13.53 25.25 12.41
N ASP A 48 13.73 23.94 12.58
CA ASP A 48 14.86 23.23 12.02
C ASP A 48 14.54 21.73 11.81
N GLU A 49 15.46 21.03 11.15
CA GLU A 49 15.31 19.61 10.84
C GLU A 49 15.39 18.73 12.10
N GLU A 50 16.04 19.18 13.17
CA GLU A 50 16.08 18.44 14.44
C GLU A 50 14.69 18.42 15.10
N GLN A 51 14.00 19.57 15.11
CA GLN A 51 12.62 19.68 15.55
C GLN A 51 11.69 18.87 14.65
N ALA A 52 11.86 18.94 13.34
CA ALA A 52 11.08 18.16 12.40
C ALA A 52 11.27 16.65 12.62
N ALA A 53 12.50 16.18 12.87
CA ALA A 53 12.80 14.78 13.17
C ALA A 53 12.16 14.32 14.48
N LYS A 54 12.15 15.16 15.53
CA LYS A 54 11.46 14.86 16.80
C LYS A 54 9.96 14.70 16.59
N LEU A 55 9.34 15.62 15.84
CA LEU A 55 7.90 15.53 15.52
C LEU A 55 7.59 14.28 14.69
N ARG A 56 8.41 13.92 13.70
CA ARG A 56 8.21 12.67 12.93
C ARG A 56 8.40 11.42 13.79
N ALA A 57 9.27 11.45 14.79
CA ALA A 57 9.44 10.35 15.74
C ALA A 57 8.25 10.19 16.70
N GLU A 58 7.59 11.29 17.05
CA GLU A 58 6.44 11.29 17.96
C GLU A 58 5.10 11.02 17.26
N TYR A 59 4.84 11.70 16.13
CA TYR A 59 3.56 11.67 15.42
C TYR A 59 3.56 10.77 14.18
N GLY A 60 4.73 10.28 13.77
CA GLY A 60 4.90 9.50 12.54
C GLY A 60 5.17 10.38 11.31
N ARG A 61 5.47 9.71 10.19
CA ARG A 61 5.61 10.35 8.88
C ARG A 61 4.24 10.47 8.24
N ASN A 62 3.98 11.59 7.56
CA ASN A 62 2.80 11.76 6.70
C ASN A 62 3.00 11.03 5.35
N ASP A 63 3.22 9.73 5.43
CA ASP A 63 3.32 8.85 4.28
C ASP A 63 2.12 7.89 4.33
N PHE A 64 1.45 7.73 3.20
CA PHE A 64 0.41 6.71 3.08
C PHE A 64 1.08 5.34 3.02
N GLU A 65 0.56 4.39 3.80
CA GLU A 65 0.96 2.99 3.66
C GLU A 65 0.57 2.53 2.25
N THR A 66 1.55 2.50 1.35
CA THR A 66 1.38 1.85 0.05
C THR A 66 1.50 0.37 0.29
N ALA A 67 0.46 -0.40 -0.06
CA ALA A 67 0.57 -1.85 -0.09
C ALA A 67 1.77 -2.22 -0.97
N ASP A 68 2.66 -3.07 -0.45
CA ASP A 68 3.79 -3.55 -1.22
C ASP A 68 3.27 -4.21 -2.51
N PRO A 69 3.80 -3.83 -3.69
CA PRO A 69 3.34 -4.43 -4.93
C PRO A 69 3.63 -5.93 -4.91
N LYS A 70 2.63 -6.72 -5.32
CA LYS A 70 2.81 -8.18 -5.49
C LYS A 70 3.97 -8.43 -6.46
N SER A 71 4.85 -9.35 -6.11
CA SER A 71 5.91 -9.79 -7.02
C SER A 71 5.32 -10.42 -8.30
N LEU A 72 6.03 -10.28 -9.42
CA LEU A 72 5.61 -10.90 -10.70
C LEU A 72 5.39 -12.42 -10.55
N PHE A 73 6.22 -13.09 -9.76
CA PHE A 73 6.08 -14.52 -9.49
C PHE A 73 4.84 -14.85 -8.67
N SER A 74 4.51 -14.05 -7.65
CA SER A 74 3.26 -14.24 -6.90
C SER A 74 2.02 -14.04 -7.77
N LEU A 75 2.05 -13.07 -8.69
CA LEU A 75 0.97 -12.84 -9.65
C LEU A 75 0.85 -14.03 -10.64
N PHE A 76 1.98 -14.55 -11.12
CA PHE A 76 1.98 -15.71 -12.00
C PHE A 76 1.38 -16.96 -11.32
N LEU A 77 1.79 -17.25 -10.08
CA LEU A 77 1.24 -18.37 -9.31
C LEU A 77 -0.25 -18.19 -8.99
N GLU A 78 -0.69 -16.96 -8.73
CA GLU A 78 -2.10 -16.64 -8.54
C GLU A 78 -2.91 -16.99 -9.81
N GLN A 79 -2.39 -16.67 -11.00
CA GLN A 79 -3.07 -17.01 -12.26
C GLN A 79 -3.06 -18.50 -12.60
N LEU A 80 -2.09 -19.28 -12.11
CA LEU A 80 -2.13 -20.75 -12.29
C LEU A 80 -3.32 -21.42 -11.59
N GLN A 81 -4.02 -20.74 -10.68
CA GLN A 81 -5.22 -21.25 -10.01
C GLN A 81 -6.52 -20.89 -10.76
N ASP A 82 -6.44 -20.13 -11.86
CA ASP A 82 -7.61 -19.79 -12.67
C ASP A 82 -8.11 -21.04 -13.42
N PRO A 83 -9.41 -21.40 -13.31
CA PRO A 83 -9.95 -22.60 -13.92
C PRO A 83 -9.89 -22.59 -15.45
N THR A 84 -9.93 -21.41 -16.07
CA THR A 84 -9.80 -21.24 -17.52
C THR A 84 -8.38 -21.56 -17.97
N LEU A 85 -7.37 -21.05 -17.25
CA LEU A 85 -5.97 -21.35 -17.56
C LEU A 85 -5.63 -22.82 -17.32
N ILE A 86 -6.16 -23.42 -16.26
CA ILE A 86 -6.00 -24.86 -16.01
C ILE A 86 -6.57 -25.69 -17.17
N LEU A 87 -7.78 -25.34 -17.64
CA LEU A 87 -8.38 -26.02 -18.79
C LEU A 87 -7.51 -25.90 -20.05
N LEU A 88 -7.01 -24.70 -20.34
CA LEU A 88 -6.12 -24.48 -21.49
C LEU A 88 -4.81 -25.27 -21.38
N MET A 89 -4.20 -25.34 -20.20
CA MET A 89 -3.02 -26.17 -19.97
C MET A 89 -3.30 -27.65 -20.22
N VAL A 90 -4.44 -28.17 -19.75
CA VAL A 90 -4.84 -29.57 -20.00
C VAL A 90 -5.06 -29.82 -21.50
N LEU A 91 -5.76 -28.92 -22.19
CA LEU A 91 -5.97 -29.03 -23.64
C LEU A 91 -4.65 -28.98 -24.42
N ALA A 92 -3.74 -28.08 -24.05
CA ALA A 92 -2.42 -27.97 -24.66
C ALA A 92 -1.58 -29.25 -24.44
N LEU A 93 -1.62 -29.83 -23.23
CA LEU A 93 -0.96 -31.09 -22.92
C LEU A 93 -1.53 -32.25 -23.75
N LEU A 94 -2.86 -32.36 -23.84
CA LEU A 94 -3.51 -33.39 -24.65
C LEU A 94 -3.16 -33.23 -26.13
N SER A 95 -3.21 -32.01 -26.65
CA SER A 95 -2.81 -31.67 -28.03
C SER A 95 -1.35 -32.07 -28.28
N THR A 96 -0.44 -31.73 -27.36
CA THR A 96 0.98 -32.07 -27.48
C THR A 96 1.21 -33.58 -27.45
N VAL A 97 0.56 -34.30 -26.54
CA VAL A 97 0.70 -35.76 -26.43
C VAL A 97 0.18 -36.44 -27.69
N LEU A 98 -0.99 -36.03 -28.19
CA LEU A 98 -1.57 -36.59 -29.42
C LEU A 98 -0.69 -36.28 -30.64
N GLY A 99 -0.23 -35.05 -30.80
CA GLY A 99 0.64 -34.64 -31.90
C GLY A 99 2.01 -35.33 -31.89
N VAL A 100 2.53 -35.72 -30.72
CA VAL A 100 3.75 -36.52 -30.61
C VAL A 100 3.51 -38.01 -30.80
N ALA A 101 2.36 -38.54 -30.36
CA ALA A 101 2.08 -39.97 -30.35
C ALA A 101 1.50 -40.52 -31.66
N ILE A 102 0.95 -39.66 -32.54
CA ILE A 102 0.32 -40.07 -33.81
C ILE A 102 1.25 -39.71 -34.97
N GLU A 103 1.71 -40.73 -35.70
CA GLU A 103 2.67 -40.60 -36.81
C GLU A 103 2.11 -39.74 -37.98
N GLU A 104 0.81 -39.83 -38.27
CA GLU A 104 0.15 -39.05 -39.34
C GLU A 104 0.09 -37.55 -39.03
N GLU A 105 -0.18 -37.17 -37.77
CA GLU A 105 -0.13 -35.76 -37.34
C GLU A 105 1.30 -35.22 -37.23
N ARG A 106 2.28 -36.09 -36.96
CA ARG A 106 3.70 -35.73 -36.93
C ARG A 106 4.24 -35.28 -38.29
N GLU A 107 3.71 -35.81 -39.39
CA GLU A 107 4.11 -35.38 -40.75
C GLU A 107 3.35 -34.13 -41.24
N GLU A 108 2.09 -33.92 -40.85
CA GLU A 108 1.33 -32.70 -41.22
C GLU A 108 1.63 -31.49 -40.32
N LEU A 109 1.93 -31.68 -39.03
CA LEU A 109 2.21 -30.61 -38.05
C LEU A 109 3.70 -30.42 -37.78
N GLY A 110 4.56 -30.94 -38.67
CA GLY A 110 6.00 -31.11 -38.43
C GLY A 110 6.75 -29.87 -37.92
N TRP A 111 6.19 -28.67 -38.12
CA TRP A 111 6.59 -27.40 -37.54
C TRP A 111 5.39 -26.43 -37.57
N VAL A 112 4.49 -26.44 -36.59
CA VAL A 112 3.50 -25.36 -36.41
C VAL A 112 3.73 -24.77 -35.00
N ASP A 113 4.75 -23.93 -34.83
CA ASP A 113 4.85 -22.48 -35.10
C ASP A 113 4.25 -21.67 -33.93
N GLY A 114 5.13 -21.24 -33.00
CA GLY A 114 4.84 -20.32 -31.89
C GLY A 114 4.39 -20.95 -30.58
#